data_AF-A0A919K0P5-F1
#
_entry.id   AF-A0A919K0P5-F1
#
_cell.length_a   1.000
_cell.length_b   1.000
_cell.length_c   1.000
_cell.angle_alpha   90.00
_cell.angle_beta   90.00
_cell.angle_gamma   90.00
#
_symmetry.space_group_name_H-M   'P 1'
#
loop_
_entity.id
_entity.type
_entity.pdbx_description
1 polymer ?
#
loop_
_entity_poly.entity_id
_entity_poly.type
_entity_poly.pdbx_seq_one_letter_code
_entity_poly.pdbx_strand_id
1 'polypeptide(L)'
;MIITIAGWLCIATGILSLWRGAKLWRTGRRDSLGTPGTVVLAEGGCLVLFGAGGLLDGVWTFLLLPAMVLGLISLVYRIRTWRRGRALT
;
A
#
# COMPACT_ATOMS: atom_id res chain seq x y z
N MET A 1 24.28 2.02 1.21
CA MET A 1 24.10 0.68 1.84
C MET A 1 22.80 0.58 2.63
N ILE A 2 22.51 1.48 3.59
CA ILE A 2 21.25 1.46 4.38
C ILE A 2 20.01 1.64 3.50
N ILE A 3 20.02 2.63 2.59
CA ILE A 3 18.92 2.92 1.64
C ILE A 3 18.62 1.70 0.76
N THR A 4 19.66 1.01 0.33
CA THR A 4 19.58 -0.19 -0.50
C THR A 4 18.84 -1.32 0.24
N ILE A 5 19.22 -1.59 1.49
CA ILE A 5 18.60 -2.63 2.33
C ILE A 5 17.13 -2.27 2.63
N ALA A 6 16.87 -1.01 3.00
CA ALA A 6 15.52 -0.53 3.26
C ALA A 6 14.60 -0.61 2.03
N GLY A 7 15.14 -0.27 0.84
CA GLY A 7 14.42 -0.38 -0.42
C GLY A 7 14.02 -1.81 -0.76
N TRP A 8 14.94 -2.76 -0.61
CA TRP A 8 14.64 -4.19 -0.81
C TRP A 8 13.61 -4.73 0.19
N LEU A 9 13.67 -4.32 1.45
CA LEU A 9 12.65 -4.66 2.45
C LEU A 9 11.27 -4.10 2.10
N CYS A 10 11.20 -2.87 1.61
CA CYS A 10 9.94 -2.26 1.13
C CYS A 10 9.37 -2.98 -0.08
N ILE A 11 10.22 -3.41 -1.02
CA ILE A 11 9.78 -4.21 -2.17
C ILE A 11 9.28 -5.58 -1.71
N ALA A 12 10.00 -6.28 -0.84
CA ALA A 12 9.62 -7.60 -0.36
C ALA A 12 8.27 -7.57 0.39
N THR A 13 8.11 -6.62 1.31
CA THR A 13 6.87 -6.42 2.06
C THR A 13 5.72 -5.95 1.16
N GLY A 14 6.01 -5.07 0.19
CA GLY A 14 5.05 -4.61 -0.80
C GLY A 14 4.54 -5.74 -1.71
N ILE A 15 5.42 -6.64 -2.18
CA ILE A 15 5.04 -7.82 -2.98
C ILE A 15 4.16 -8.77 -2.17
N LEU A 16 4.51 -9.04 -0.90
CA LEU A 16 3.69 -9.86 -0.01
C LEU A 16 2.30 -9.25 0.20
N SER A 17 2.24 -7.93 0.40
CA SER A 17 0.98 -7.21 0.55
C SER A 17 0.15 -7.22 -0.74
N LEU A 18 0.77 -7.05 -1.90
CA LEU A 18 0.12 -7.20 -3.21
C LEU A 18 -0.45 -8.60 -3.40
N TRP A 19 0.30 -9.64 -3.05
CA TRP A 19 -0.18 -11.02 -3.17
C TRP A 19 -1.39 -11.28 -2.26
N ARG A 20 -1.33 -10.81 -1.01
CA ARG A 20 -2.44 -10.92 -0.05
C ARG A 20 -3.65 -10.11 -0.51
N GLY A 21 -3.45 -8.89 -0.97
CA GLY A 21 -4.49 -8.01 -1.51
C GLY A 21 -5.15 -8.60 -2.76
N ALA A 22 -4.37 -9.17 -3.68
CA ALA A 22 -4.88 -9.86 -4.87
C ALA A 22 -5.74 -11.07 -4.51
N LYS A 23 -5.31 -11.85 -3.52
CA LYS A 23 -6.06 -13.01 -3.01
C LYS A 23 -7.38 -12.57 -2.36
N LEU A 24 -7.36 -11.52 -1.53
CA LEU A 24 -8.54 -10.93 -0.91
C LEU A 24 -9.50 -10.36 -1.96
N TRP A 25 -8.97 -9.66 -2.96
CA TRP A 25 -9.75 -9.09 -4.04
C TRP A 25 -10.44 -10.17 -4.88
N ARG A 26 -9.72 -11.23 -5.28
CA ARG A 26 -10.30 -12.37 -6.00
C ARG A 26 -11.38 -13.10 -5.22
N THR A 27 -11.22 -13.20 -3.91
CA THR A 27 -12.18 -13.93 -3.06
C THR A 27 -13.34 -13.04 -2.59
N GLY A 28 -13.33 -11.74 -2.90
CA GLY A 28 -14.29 -10.77 -2.37
C GLY A 28 -14.24 -10.61 -0.85
N ARG A 29 -13.23 -11.19 -0.19
CA ARG A 29 -13.10 -11.19 1.27
C ARG A 29 -12.39 -9.91 1.73
N ARG A 30 -12.71 -9.49 2.96
CA ARG A 30 -12.04 -8.38 3.64
C ARG A 30 -10.93 -8.94 4.54
N ASP A 31 -9.91 -8.13 4.77
CA ASP A 31 -8.84 -8.47 5.71
C ASP A 31 -9.35 -8.46 7.17
N SER A 32 -8.53 -8.92 8.12
CA SER A 32 -8.85 -8.97 9.56
C SER A 32 -9.27 -7.61 10.14
N LEU A 33 -8.86 -6.50 9.51
CA LEU A 33 -9.23 -5.12 9.88
C LEU A 33 -10.48 -4.60 9.14
N GLY A 34 -11.17 -5.44 8.37
CA GLY A 34 -12.30 -5.06 7.54
C GLY A 34 -11.92 -4.28 6.27
N THR A 35 -10.63 -4.19 5.94
CA THR A 35 -10.12 -3.52 4.74
C THR A 35 -10.39 -4.36 3.48
N PRO A 36 -10.92 -3.77 2.40
CA PRO A 36 -11.13 -4.48 1.14
C PRO A 36 -9.78 -4.77 0.48
N GLY A 37 -9.69 -5.90 -0.24
CA GLY A 37 -8.46 -6.32 -0.91
C GLY A 37 -7.87 -5.29 -1.89
N THR A 38 -8.69 -4.41 -2.48
CA THR A 38 -8.24 -3.30 -3.33
C THR A 38 -7.42 -2.25 -2.57
N VAL A 39 -7.74 -2.00 -1.30
CA VAL A 39 -6.97 -1.07 -0.45
C VAL A 39 -5.66 -1.70 -0.04
N VAL A 40 -5.66 -3.00 0.27
CA VAL A 40 -4.43 -3.76 0.57
C VAL A 40 -3.51 -3.80 -0.66
N LEU A 41 -4.08 -3.97 -1.86
CA LEU A 41 -3.35 -3.85 -3.13
C LEU A 41 -2.73 -2.47 -3.29
N ALA A 42 -3.48 -1.40 -2.99
CA ALA A 42 -2.97 -0.04 -3.08
C ALA A 42 -1.81 0.22 -2.10
N GLU A 43 -1.91 -0.24 -0.84
CA GLU A 43 -0.83 -0.12 0.14
C GLU A 43 0.42 -0.91 -0.29
N GLY A 44 0.23 -2.14 -0.77
CA GLY A 44 1.32 -2.96 -1.31
C GLY A 44 2.00 -2.33 -2.52
N GLY A 45 1.22 -1.80 -3.46
CA GLY A 45 1.74 -1.10 -4.64
C GLY A 45 2.53 0.16 -4.25
N CYS A 46 2.03 0.93 -3.28
CA CYS A 46 2.74 2.09 -2.74
C CYS A 46 4.12 1.71 -2.19
N LEU A 47 4.21 0.64 -1.38
CA LEU A 47 5.47 0.17 -0.78
C LEU A 47 6.47 -0.31 -1.83
N VAL A 48 6.03 -1.06 -2.85
CA VAL A 48 6.90 -1.51 -3.95
C VAL A 48 7.44 -0.30 -4.73
N LEU A 49 6.59 0.66 -5.08
CA LEU A 49 6.98 1.85 -5.81
C LEU A 49 7.94 2.73 -4.99
N PHE A 50 7.71 2.85 -3.68
CA PHE A 50 8.58 3.60 -2.78
C PHE A 50 9.96 2.93 -2.62
N GLY A 51 9.97 1.60 -2.47
CA GLY A 51 11.21 0.82 -2.42
C GLY A 51 12.00 0.87 -3.73
N ALA A 52 11.31 0.81 -4.87
CA ALA A 52 11.91 0.95 -6.20
C ALA A 52 12.48 2.36 -6.43
N GLY A 53 11.74 3.40 -6.04
CA GLY A 53 12.21 4.79 -6.13
C GLY A 53 13.45 5.06 -5.27
N GLY A 54 13.51 4.48 -4.06
CA GLY A 54 14.68 4.58 -3.18
C GLY A 54 15.91 3.81 -3.69
N LEU A 55 15.71 2.70 -4.40
CA LEU A 55 16.80 1.93 -5.03
C LEU A 55 17.34 2.58 -6.30
N LEU A 56 16.54 3.39 -6.98
CA LEU A 56 16.89 4.12 -8.20
C LEU A 56 17.41 5.55 -7.90
N ASP A 57 17.87 5.78 -6.67
CA ASP A 57 18.46 7.05 -6.20
C ASP A 57 17.56 8.29 -6.43
N GLY A 58 16.23 8.09 -6.38
CA GLY A 58 15.26 9.18 -6.58
C GLY A 58 15.09 9.66 -8.02
N VAL A 59 15.75 9.05 -9.01
CA VAL A 59 15.72 9.47 -10.42
C VAL A 59 14.35 9.24 -11.08
N TRP A 60 13.55 8.32 -10.54
CA TRP A 60 12.23 7.97 -11.08
C TRP A 60 11.10 8.61 -10.28
N THR A 61 10.99 9.93 -10.36
CA THR A 61 9.84 10.72 -9.88
C THR A 61 8.50 10.24 -10.45
N PHE A 62 8.50 9.62 -11.64
CA PHE A 62 7.34 8.98 -12.24
C PHE A 62 6.80 7.76 -11.46
N LEU A 63 7.61 7.12 -10.59
CA LEU A 63 7.14 6.05 -9.69
C LEU A 63 6.57 6.59 -8.38
N LEU A 64 7.01 7.78 -7.94
CA LEU A 64 6.54 8.43 -6.72
C LEU A 64 5.11 8.93 -6.85
N LEU A 65 4.72 9.40 -8.04
CA LEU A 65 3.38 9.93 -8.30
C LEU A 65 2.27 8.87 -8.14
N PRO A 66 2.35 7.68 -8.76
CA PRO A 66 1.40 6.61 -8.51
C PRO A 66 1.48 6.08 -7.06
N ALA A 67 2.66 6.08 -6.42
CA ALA A 67 2.78 5.71 -5.01
C ALA A 67 1.99 6.67 -4.10
N MET A 68 2.12 7.98 -4.33
CA MET A 68 1.38 9.00 -3.58
C MET A 68 -0.13 8.88 -3.80
N VAL A 69 -0.58 8.63 -5.02
CA VAL A 69 -2.01 8.44 -5.32
C VAL A 69 -2.56 7.22 -4.57
N LEU A 70 -1.85 6.09 -4.61
CA LEU A 70 -2.26 4.88 -3.89
C LEU A 70 -2.25 5.10 -2.37
N GLY A 71 -1.22 5.75 -1.83
CA GLY A 71 -1.15 6.12 -0.41
C GLY A 71 -2.28 7.04 0.02
N LEU A 72 -2.64 8.03 -0.81
CA LEU A 72 -3.74 8.95 -0.55
C LEU A 72 -5.09 8.22 -0.54
N ILE A 73 -5.33 7.30 -1.47
CA ILE A 73 -6.54 6.48 -1.51
C ILE A 73 -6.66 5.64 -0.23
N SER A 74 -5.58 4.99 0.18
CA SER A 74 -5.55 4.18 1.42
C SER A 74 -5.79 5.04 2.66
N LEU A 75 -5.17 6.22 2.73
CA LEU A 75 -5.35 7.17 3.83
C LEU A 75 -6.80 7.66 3.93
N VAL A 76 -7.38 8.10 2.81
CA VAL A 76 -8.78 8.55 2.74
C VAL A 76 -9.73 7.43 3.14
N TYR A 77 -9.47 6.20 2.68
CA TYR A 77 -10.27 5.03 3.06
C TYR A 77 -10.22 4.81 4.57
N ARG A 78 -9.03 4.87 5.18
CA ARG A 78 -8.82 4.69 6.62
C ARG A 78 -9.49 5.78 7.46
N ILE A 79 -9.43 7.03 7.00
CA ILE A 79 -10.12 8.16 7.65
C ILE A 79 -11.65 7.96 7.58
N ARG A 80 -12.17 7.53 6.42
CA ARG A 80 -13.60 7.29 6.23
C ARG A 80 -14.11 6.14 7.09
N THR A 81 -13.39 5.02 7.16
CA THR A 81 -13.77 3.88 8.01
C THR A 81 -13.73 4.25 9.49
N TRP A 82 -12.71 5.00 9.92
CA TRP A 82 -12.61 5.47 11.30
C TRP A 82 -13.74 6.45 11.68
N ARG A 83 -14.08 7.40 10.79
CA ARG A 83 -15.22 8.30 11.01
C ARG A 83 -16.56 7.56 11.08
N ARG A 84 -16.76 6.54 10.24
CA ARG A 84 -17.97 5.70 10.30
C ARG A 84 -18.03 4.85 11.57
N GLY A 85 -16.88 4.37 12.07
CA GLY A 85 -16.81 3.62 13.33
C GLY A 85 -17.19 4.46 14.55
N ARG A 86 -16.87 5.76 14.55
CA ARG A 86 -17.27 6.70 15.62
C ARG A 86 -18.72 7.17 15.55
N ALA A 87 -19.39 7.02 14.41
CA ALA A 87 -20.80 7.42 14.28
C ALA A 87 -21.78 6.35 14.80
N LEU A 88 -21.28 5.17 15.16
CA LEU A 88 -22.05 4.03 15.67
C LEU A 88 -21.86 3.79 17.18
N THR A 89 -21.14 4.69 17.86
CA THR A 89 -20.97 4.77 19.32
C THR A 89 -21.52 6.08 19.81
#